data_AF-A0A919WXD7-F1
#
_entry.id   AF-A0A919WXD7-F1
#
_cell.length_a   1.000
_cell.length_b   1.000
_cell.length_c   1.000
_cell.angle_alpha   90.00
_cell.angle_beta   90.00
_cell.angle_gamma   90.00
#
_symmetry.space_group_name_H-M   'P 1'
#
loop_
_entity.id
_entity.type
_entity.pdbx_description
1 polymer ?
#
loop_
_entity_poly.entity_id
_entity_poly.type
_entity_poly.pdbx_seq_one_letter_code
_entity_poly.pdbx_strand_id
1 'polypeptide(L)'
;MQDNISILEWKAFVEKKRKNKILMKLIWNDIDKLTLLITPNMKVNSFIIDEKEGYLFYDIEGKPITKPVPSIIPSSALKDGQIRLKAISDGEVTLYGERLSKQEINELNHSLS
;
A
#
# COMPACT_ATOMS: atom_id res chain seq x y z
N MET A 1 -0.26 7.62 22.22
CA MET A 1 0.29 6.78 21.14
C MET A 1 -0.32 7.32 19.86
N GLN A 2 0.45 7.58 18.81
CA GLN A 2 -0.10 8.18 17.59
C GLN A 2 -0.89 7.10 16.86
N ASP A 3 -2.19 7.30 16.64
CA ASP A 3 -3.07 6.26 16.05
C ASP A 3 -3.01 6.21 14.51
N ASN A 4 -2.35 7.19 13.90
CA ASN A 4 -2.24 7.34 12.46
C ASN A 4 -0.82 7.77 12.04
N ILE A 5 -0.45 7.43 10.81
CA ILE A 5 0.78 7.85 10.15
C ILE A 5 0.44 8.63 8.88
N SER A 6 1.15 9.69 8.54
CA SER A 6 0.92 10.37 7.26
C SER A 6 1.30 9.47 6.09
N ILE A 7 0.63 9.65 4.95
CA ILE A 7 0.94 8.90 3.74
C ILE A 7 2.38 9.14 3.24
N LEU A 8 2.96 10.30 3.55
CA LEU A 8 4.34 10.64 3.21
C LEU A 8 5.36 9.88 4.07
N GLU A 9 5.10 9.77 5.37
CA GLU A 9 5.93 8.95 6.28
C GLU A 9 5.83 7.47 5.89
N TRP A 10 4.61 6.99 5.62
CA TRP A 10 4.41 5.63 5.11
C TRP A 10 5.18 5.38 3.81
N LYS A 11 5.11 6.31 2.86
CA LYS A 11 5.90 6.25 1.62
C LYS A 11 7.40 6.17 1.91
N ALA A 12 7.92 7.01 2.81
CA ALA A 12 9.33 7.00 3.17
C ALA A 12 9.76 5.65 3.79
N PHE A 13 8.90 5.05 4.61
CA PHE A 13 9.11 3.71 5.17
C PHE A 13 9.19 2.64 4.07
N VAL A 14 8.26 2.65 3.12
CA VAL A 14 8.25 1.73 1.97
C VAL A 14 9.51 1.90 1.11
N GLU A 15 9.93 3.14 0.85
CA GLU A 15 11.16 3.44 0.09
C GLU A 15 12.40 2.91 0.80
N LYS A 16 12.49 3.08 2.13
CA LYS A 16 13.63 2.62 2.94
C LYS A 16 13.78 1.10 2.88
N LYS A 17 12.68 0.35 2.86
CA LYS A 17 12.69 -1.13 2.91
C LYS A 17 13.44 -1.77 1.74
N ARG A 18 13.27 -1.25 0.51
CA ARG A 18 13.94 -1.79 -0.69
C ARG A 18 14.82 -0.79 -1.44
N LYS A 19 15.07 0.41 -0.89
CA LYS A 19 15.90 1.47 -1.50
C LYS A 19 15.48 1.84 -2.93
N ASN A 20 14.17 1.79 -3.20
CA ASN A 20 13.60 2.11 -4.51
C ASN A 20 12.83 3.42 -4.43
N LYS A 21 12.88 4.23 -5.49
CA LYS A 21 11.95 5.37 -5.61
C LYS A 21 10.53 4.85 -5.76
N ILE A 22 9.60 5.48 -5.04
CA ILE A 22 8.19 5.14 -5.06
C ILE A 22 7.39 6.34 -5.60
N LEU A 23 6.42 6.04 -6.46
CA LEU A 23 5.39 6.96 -6.91
C LEU A 23 4.08 6.63 -6.21
N MET A 24 3.29 7.67 -5.94
CA MET A 24 1.93 7.51 -5.46
C MET A 24 0.99 7.55 -6.67
N LYS A 25 0.15 6.53 -6.80
CA LYS A 25 -0.88 6.44 -7.84
C LYS A 25 -2.24 6.21 -7.20
N LEU A 26 -3.20 7.03 -7.60
CA LEU A 26 -4.60 6.81 -7.25
C LEU A 26 -5.28 6.02 -8.37
N ILE A 27 -6.06 5.02 -8.00
CA ILE A 27 -6.86 4.20 -8.92
C ILE A 27 -8.19 3.85 -8.24
N TRP A 28 -9.26 3.74 -9.00
CA TRP A 28 -10.58 3.35 -8.48
C TRP A 28 -11.34 2.53 -9.51
N ASN A 29 -12.29 1.75 -9.01
CA ASN A 29 -13.35 1.12 -9.79
C ASN A 29 -14.68 1.38 -9.06
N ASP A 30 -15.73 0.65 -9.43
CA ASP A 30 -17.05 0.82 -8.82
C ASP A 30 -17.13 0.30 -7.37
N ILE A 31 -16.08 -0.39 -6.89
CA ILE A 31 -16.04 -1.06 -5.58
C ILE A 31 -15.21 -0.25 -4.57
N ASP A 32 -14.01 0.20 -4.96
CA ASP A 32 -13.11 0.91 -4.06
C ASP A 32 -12.23 1.92 -4.79
N LYS A 33 -11.61 2.80 -4.00
CA LYS A 33 -10.57 3.74 -4.37
C LYS A 33 -9.29 3.37 -3.62
N LEU A 34 -8.27 2.95 -4.37
CA LEU A 34 -6.97 2.59 -3.81
C LEU A 34 -5.96 3.71 -4.01
N THR A 35 -5.18 3.97 -2.97
CA THR A 35 -3.89 4.67 -3.11
C THR A 35 -2.78 3.64 -3.15
N LEU A 36 -2.08 3.56 -4.28
CA LEU A 36 -0.98 2.65 -4.50
C LEU A 36 0.35 3.37 -4.36
N LEU A 37 1.28 2.70 -3.71
CA LEU A 37 2.70 3.03 -3.79
C LEU A 37 3.35 2.07 -4.79
N ILE A 38 3.82 2.60 -5.91
CA ILE A 38 4.34 1.82 -7.04
C ILE A 38 5.76 2.22 -7.41
N THR A 39 6.51 1.33 -8.03
CA THR A 39 7.78 1.72 -8.65
C THR A 39 7.52 2.45 -9.98
N PRO A 40 8.43 3.32 -10.46
CA PRO A 40 8.24 4.07 -11.70
C PRO A 40 7.93 3.22 -12.94
N ASN A 41 8.44 1.99 -12.95
CA ASN A 41 8.32 1.06 -14.07
C ASN A 41 7.06 0.16 -13.97
N MET A 42 6.30 0.24 -12.88
CA MET A 42 5.08 -0.53 -12.71
C MET A 42 3.89 0.22 -13.33
N LYS A 43 3.22 -0.40 -14.31
CA LYS A 43 2.14 0.22 -15.08
C LYS A 43 0.78 -0.39 -14.70
N VAL A 44 0.32 -0.10 -13.49
CA VAL A 44 -1.02 -0.50 -13.04
C VAL A 44 -2.08 0.30 -13.80
N ASN A 45 -3.07 -0.35 -14.41
CA ASN A 45 -4.16 0.30 -15.13
C ASN A 45 -5.53 0.04 -14.48
N SER A 46 -5.80 -1.19 -14.07
CA SER A 46 -7.05 -1.60 -13.41
C SER A 46 -6.75 -2.56 -12.26
N PHE A 47 -7.75 -2.76 -11.40
CA PHE A 47 -7.73 -3.80 -10.37
C PHE A 47 -9.11 -4.43 -10.20
N ILE A 48 -9.11 -5.66 -9.70
CA ILE A 48 -10.28 -6.36 -9.18
C ILE A 48 -9.98 -6.87 -7.78
N ILE A 49 -11.03 -7.24 -7.05
CA ILE A 49 -10.93 -7.88 -5.74
C ILE A 49 -11.44 -9.30 -5.92
N ASP A 50 -10.57 -10.27 -5.72
CA ASP A 50 -10.91 -11.69 -5.64
C ASP A 50 -11.01 -12.11 -4.17
N GLU A 51 -11.99 -12.96 -3.84
CA GLU A 51 -12.23 -13.38 -2.46
C GLU A 51 -11.08 -14.23 -1.86
N LYS A 52 -10.32 -14.92 -2.71
CA LYS A 52 -9.22 -15.80 -2.29
C LYS A 52 -7.87 -15.12 -2.46
N GLU A 53 -7.66 -14.44 -3.58
CA GLU A 53 -6.37 -13.85 -3.95
C GLU A 53 -6.23 -12.38 -3.54
N GLY A 54 -7.34 -11.73 -3.15
CA GLY A 54 -7.36 -10.32 -2.77
C GLY A 54 -7.24 -9.41 -3.99
N TYR A 55 -6.45 -8.34 -3.88
CA TYR A 55 -6.29 -7.37 -4.96
C TYR A 55 -5.45 -7.93 -6.11
N LEU A 56 -6.07 -8.05 -7.29
CA LEU A 56 -5.40 -8.41 -8.54
C LEU A 56 -5.29 -7.17 -9.43
N PHE A 57 -4.12 -6.94 -10.01
CA PHE A 57 -3.81 -5.75 -10.81
C PHE A 57 -3.49 -6.12 -12.25
N TYR A 58 -3.91 -5.27 -13.19
CA TYR A 58 -3.68 -5.48 -14.61
C TYR A 58 -3.08 -4.24 -15.26
N ASP A 59 -2.27 -4.44 -16.30
CA ASP A 59 -1.78 -3.36 -17.15
C ASP A 59 -2.81 -2.92 -18.20
N ILE A 60 -2.42 -1.99 -19.08
CA ILE A 60 -3.30 -1.43 -20.10
C ILE A 60 -3.71 -2.44 -21.18
N GLU A 61 -2.92 -3.50 -21.37
CA GLU A 61 -3.22 -4.60 -22.28
C GLU A 61 -4.09 -5.68 -21.62
N GLY A 62 -4.43 -5.50 -20.33
CA GLY A 62 -5.19 -6.48 -19.55
C GLY A 62 -4.33 -7.64 -19.04
N LYS A 63 -2.99 -7.53 -19.06
CA LYS A 63 -2.11 -8.57 -18.53
C LYS A 63 -1.96 -8.44 -17.01
N PRO A 64 -1.96 -9.56 -16.27
CA PRO A 64 -1.82 -9.53 -14.82
C PRO A 64 -0.41 -9.04 -14.41
N ILE A 65 -0.36 -8.17 -13.41
CA ILE A 65 0.87 -7.70 -12.79
C ILE A 65 1.24 -8.68 -11.69
N THR A 66 2.22 -9.54 -11.97
CA THR A 66 2.66 -10.60 -11.05
C THR A 66 3.67 -10.11 -10.00
N LYS A 67 4.30 -8.96 -10.21
CA LYS A 67 5.19 -8.35 -9.22
C LYS A 67 4.34 -7.69 -8.13
N PRO A 68 4.66 -7.91 -6.83
CA PRO A 68 3.87 -7.33 -5.76
C PRO A 68 3.92 -5.80 -5.81
N VAL A 69 2.74 -5.18 -5.68
CA VAL A 69 2.64 -3.73 -5.49
C VAL A 69 3.32 -3.37 -4.17
N PRO A 70 4.27 -2.39 -4.16
CA PRO A 70 4.99 -2.02 -2.95
C PRO A 70 4.11 -1.65 -1.76
N SER A 71 2.98 -0.99 -1.97
CA SER A 71 1.94 -0.87 -0.94
C SER A 71 0.58 -0.59 -1.57
N ILE A 72 -0.44 -1.23 -1.01
CA ILE A 72 -1.85 -1.01 -1.32
C ILE A 72 -2.48 -0.36 -0.09
N ILE A 73 -3.12 0.80 -0.27
CA ILE A 73 -3.80 1.52 0.80
C ILE A 73 -5.28 1.68 0.38
N PRO A 74 -6.19 0.86 0.94
CA PRO A 74 -7.62 0.97 0.69
C PRO A 74 -8.19 2.29 1.20
N SER A 75 -9.31 2.73 0.62
CA SER A 75 -9.96 3.97 1.05
C SER A 75 -10.39 3.93 2.52
N SER A 76 -10.77 2.75 3.03
CA SER A 76 -11.10 2.53 4.45
C SER A 76 -9.95 2.87 5.38
N ALA A 77 -8.70 2.68 4.94
CA ALA A 77 -7.50 2.86 5.75
C ALA A 77 -6.98 4.31 5.73
N LEU A 78 -7.42 5.15 4.78
CA LEU A 78 -6.88 6.48 4.53
C LEU A 78 -7.93 7.57 4.78
N LYS A 79 -7.64 8.47 5.73
CA LYS A 79 -8.48 9.64 6.04
C LYS A 79 -7.62 10.88 6.19
N ASP A 80 -7.95 11.94 5.46
CA ASP A 80 -7.27 13.25 5.53
C ASP A 80 -5.73 13.15 5.36
N GLY A 81 -5.28 12.29 4.44
CA GLY A 81 -3.85 12.05 4.18
C GLY A 81 -3.13 11.20 5.22
N GLN A 82 -3.87 10.64 6.19
CA GLN A 82 -3.35 9.80 7.26
C GLN A 82 -3.88 8.37 7.17
N ILE A 83 -3.00 7.41 7.44
CA ILE A 83 -3.27 5.98 7.44
C ILE A 83 -3.43 5.53 8.88
N ARG A 84 -4.50 4.80 9.18
CA ARG A 84 -4.72 4.22 10.51
C ARG A 84 -3.68 3.14 10.79
N LEU A 85 -2.92 3.25 11.89
CA LEU A 85 -1.94 2.21 12.27
C LEU A 85 -2.58 0.85 12.52
N LYS A 86 -3.83 0.86 12.98
CA LYS A 86 -4.64 -0.36 13.09
C LYS A 86 -4.85 -1.04 11.73
N ALA A 87 -5.14 -0.29 10.67
CA ALA A 87 -5.31 -0.87 9.33
C ALA A 87 -4.01 -1.49 8.77
N ILE A 88 -2.85 -0.92 9.15
CA ILE A 88 -1.54 -1.53 8.86
C ILE A 88 -1.37 -2.84 9.64
N SER A 89 -1.70 -2.83 10.92
CA SER A 89 -1.55 -3.99 11.81
C SER A 89 -2.51 -5.14 11.47
N ASP A 90 -3.73 -4.82 11.05
CA ASP A 90 -4.75 -5.77 10.61
C ASP A 90 -4.46 -6.31 9.19
N GLY A 91 -3.52 -5.69 8.48
CA GLY A 91 -3.07 -6.08 7.16
C GLY A 91 -3.95 -5.60 6.00
N GLU A 92 -4.80 -4.59 6.24
CA GLU A 92 -5.51 -3.87 5.17
C GLU A 92 -4.52 -3.09 4.30
N VAL A 93 -3.49 -2.51 4.92
CA VAL A 93 -2.39 -1.83 4.24
C VAL A 93 -1.22 -2.79 4.10
N THR A 94 -0.77 -2.99 2.87
CA THR A 94 0.27 -3.98 2.58
C THR A 94 1.65 -3.36 2.41
N LEU A 95 2.69 -4.17 2.62
CA LEU A 95 4.08 -3.85 2.33
C LEU A 95 4.65 -4.96 1.43
N TYR A 96 4.90 -4.63 0.16
CA TYR A 96 5.40 -5.56 -0.86
C TYR A 96 4.59 -6.86 -0.98
N GLY A 97 3.27 -6.74 -0.94
CA GLY A 97 2.33 -7.88 -1.06
C GLY A 97 2.11 -8.64 0.25
N GLU A 98 2.76 -8.23 1.34
CA GLU A 98 2.68 -8.91 2.63
C GLU A 98 2.10 -7.99 3.70
N ARG A 99 1.62 -8.59 4.80
CA ARG A 99 1.36 -7.88 6.04
C ARG A 99 2.67 -7.56 6.72
N LEU A 100 2.73 -6.46 7.46
CA LEU A 100 3.91 -6.13 8.23
C LEU A 100 4.14 -7.17 9.33
N SER A 101 5.39 -7.57 9.48
CA SER A 101 5.85 -8.34 10.63
C SER A 101 5.82 -7.49 11.91
N LYS A 102 5.81 -8.13 13.08
CA LYS A 102 5.90 -7.44 14.38
C LYS A 102 7.16 -6.56 14.48
N GLN A 103 8.27 -6.99 13.88
CA GLN A 103 9.50 -6.22 13.84
C GLN A 103 9.31 -4.94 13.02
N GLU A 104 8.70 -5.03 11.84
CA GLU A 104 8.44 -3.87 10.99
C GLU A 104 7.46 -2.88 11.64
N ILE A 105 6.46 -3.38 12.38
CA ILE A 105 5.56 -2.53 13.17
C ILE A 105 6.34 -1.78 14.25
N ASN A 106 7.29 -2.43 14.93
CA ASN A 106 8.14 -1.77 15.91
C ASN A 106 9.09 -0.74 15.26
N GLU A 107 9.70 -1.08 14.13
CA GLU A 107 10.53 -0.15 13.34
C GLU A 107 9.74 1.08 12.90
N LEU A 108 8.48 0.88 12.48
CA LEU A 108 7.56 1.97 12.13
C LEU A 108 7.28 2.85 13.34
N ASN A 109 6.92 2.27 14.49
CA ASN A 109 6.64 3.03 15.72
C ASN A 109 7.87 3.83 16.20
N HIS A 110 9.07 3.26 16.13
CA HIS A 110 10.31 3.97 16.47
C HIS A 110 10.65 5.11 15.51
N SER A 111 10.23 5.02 14.24
CA SER A 111 10.42 6.11 13.28
C SER A 111 9.46 7.30 13.49
N LEU A 112 8.40 7.10 14.28
CA LEU A 112 7.37 8.10 14.63
C LEU A 112 7.57 8.71 16.04
N SER A 113 8.57 8.24 16.78
CA SER A 113 8.91 8.69 18.15
C SER A 113 10.02 9.72 18.13
#